data_AF-A0A1B6DGP1-F1
#
_entry.id   AF-A0A1B6DGP1-F1
#
_cell.length_a   1.000
_cell.length_b   1.000
_cell.length_c   1.000
_cell.angle_alpha   90.00
_cell.angle_beta   90.00
_cell.angle_gamma   90.00
#
_symmetry.space_group_name_H-M   'P 1'
#
loop_
_entity.id
_entity.type
_entity.pdbx_description
1 polymer ?
#
loop_
_entity_poly.entity_id
_entity_poly.type
_entity_poly.pdbx_seq_one_letter_code
_entity_poly.pdbx_strand_id
1 'polypeptide(L)'
;MSLYNLLSKRNSVSAGTNLVGKFTQSVRRIVQDVKDEGTASGQTKEEVIETNERLRLVRIRLEESYDTAKRALVGLMGKYNESKTVRNVFQRYTMLKAMIKDVIRLETQYWTLVDIPKQEKQETVPAFVLKACTIMEKSQKSGDGVKTAQKIAEDEEKRKERLERLSDMITAQIEAENTQMTNDLYRLLKKYSGLRNIIRELKSEYVNSKVYPIFPRYTILKDLIKDIMHNPDYMEVCHEVDPV
;
A
#
# COMPACT_ATOMS: atom_id res chain seq x y z
N MET A 1 78.64 20.34 37.24
CA MET A 1 77.32 20.97 37.50
C MET A 1 76.41 20.62 36.33
N SER A 2 75.50 19.66 36.50
CA SER A 2 74.05 19.83 36.77
C SER A 2 73.24 19.88 35.45
N LEU A 3 72.65 18.76 35.02
CA LEU A 3 71.26 18.29 35.28
C LEU A 3 70.18 19.16 34.61
N TYR A 4 69.37 18.56 33.71
CA TYR A 4 67.90 18.71 33.52
C TYR A 4 67.52 17.94 32.22
N ASN A 5 67.06 16.67 32.30
CA ASN A 5 65.65 16.24 32.29
C ASN A 5 64.85 16.64 31.02
N LEU A 6 64.44 15.68 30.18
CA LEU A 6 63.09 15.05 30.17
C LEU A 6 62.77 14.30 28.85
N LEU A 7 62.53 12.99 29.00
CA LEU A 7 61.51 12.12 28.36
C LEU A 7 60.62 12.64 27.21
N SER A 8 60.71 11.99 26.05
CA SER A 8 59.60 11.52 25.17
C SER A 8 60.22 11.10 23.82
N LYS A 9 59.89 10.02 23.11
CA LYS A 9 58.82 9.02 23.22
C LYS A 9 59.25 7.89 22.27
N ARG A 10 59.20 6.64 22.74
CA ARG A 10 59.08 5.46 21.86
C ARG A 10 57.81 5.62 21.01
N ASN A 11 57.87 5.21 19.75
CA ASN A 11 56.85 4.33 19.17
C ASN A 11 57.34 3.78 17.83
N SER A 12 57.82 2.54 17.87
CA SER A 12 57.78 1.62 16.73
C SER A 12 56.33 1.52 16.26
N VAL A 13 56.06 1.91 15.02
CA VAL A 13 54.78 1.66 14.37
C VAL A 13 54.67 0.15 14.19
N SER A 14 53.98 -0.49 15.14
CA SER A 14 53.48 -1.85 14.98
C SER A 14 52.48 -1.79 13.82
N ALA A 15 52.89 -2.33 12.67
CA ALA A 15 51.97 -2.78 11.63
C ALA A 15 51.21 -3.98 12.20
N GLY A 16 50.30 -3.70 13.14
CA GLY A 16 49.36 -4.65 13.68
C GLY A 16 48.42 -5.06 12.56
N THR A 17 48.77 -6.16 11.90
CA THR A 17 47.93 -6.86 10.95
C THR A 17 46.54 -7.08 11.57
N ASN A 18 45.51 -6.43 11.00
CA ASN A 18 44.08 -6.65 11.27
C ASN A 18 43.62 -8.06 10.82
N LEU A 19 44.40 -9.09 11.14
CA LEU A 19 44.12 -10.50 10.84
C LEU A 19 42.84 -10.96 11.54
N VAL A 20 42.66 -10.59 12.81
CA VAL A 20 41.47 -10.97 13.58
C VAL A 20 40.19 -10.34 13.00
N GLY A 21 40.23 -9.06 12.62
CA GLY A 21 39.09 -8.39 11.97
C GLY A 21 38.77 -8.93 10.57
N LYS A 22 39.80 -9.32 9.80
CA LYS A 22 39.62 -9.98 8.50
C LYS A 22 39.10 -11.40 8.67
N PHE A 23 39.54 -12.14 9.68
CA PHE A 23 39.07 -13.49 9.98
C PHE A 23 37.62 -13.48 10.46
N THR A 24 37.22 -12.57 11.36
CA THR A 24 35.84 -12.48 11.84
C THR A 24 34.89 -12.05 10.73
N GLN A 25 35.32 -11.17 9.83
CA GLN A 25 34.55 -10.75 8.66
C GLN A 25 34.45 -11.85 7.60
N SER A 26 35.56 -12.56 7.32
CA SER A 26 35.55 -13.73 6.42
C SER A 26 34.70 -14.86 6.99
N VAL A 27 34.73 -15.12 8.29
CA VAL A 27 33.86 -16.11 8.95
C VAL A 27 32.39 -15.68 8.90
N ARG A 28 32.07 -14.41 9.13
CA ARG A 28 30.69 -13.90 8.91
C ARG A 28 30.23 -14.10 7.48
N ARG A 29 31.10 -13.79 6.50
CA ARG A 29 30.80 -13.98 5.07
C ARG A 29 30.59 -15.47 4.76
N ILE A 30 31.50 -16.35 5.19
CA ILE A 30 31.36 -17.81 5.00
C ILE A 30 30.12 -18.37 5.70
N VAL A 31 29.79 -17.91 6.91
CA VAL A 31 28.56 -18.32 7.63
C VAL A 31 27.31 -17.81 6.90
N GLN A 32 27.39 -16.67 6.24
CA GLN A 32 26.30 -16.14 5.43
C GLN A 32 26.17 -16.92 4.12
N ASP A 33 27.28 -17.18 3.43
CA ASP A 33 27.33 -17.95 2.18
C ASP A 33 26.84 -19.40 2.39
N VAL A 34 27.23 -20.06 3.49
CA VAL A 34 26.76 -21.41 3.87
C VAL A 34 25.28 -21.42 4.28
N LYS A 35 24.73 -20.29 4.76
CA LYS A 35 23.30 -20.15 5.08
C LYS A 35 22.45 -19.79 3.86
N ASP A 36 23.06 -19.23 2.82
CA ASP A 36 22.41 -18.88 1.55
C ASP A 36 22.52 -20.02 0.49
N GLU A 37 23.14 -21.15 0.82
CA GLU A 37 23.08 -22.39 0.02
C GLU A 37 21.66 -22.99 0.05
N GLY A 38 20.80 -22.49 -0.85
CA GLY A 38 19.56 -23.15 -1.27
C GLY A 38 18.30 -22.58 -0.64
N THR A 39 17.76 -21.52 -1.24
CA THR A 39 16.35 -21.16 -1.06
C THR A 39 15.45 -22.28 -1.58
N ALA A 40 14.32 -22.54 -0.92
CA ALA A 40 13.35 -23.54 -1.39
C ALA A 40 12.75 -23.18 -2.77
N SER A 41 12.84 -21.90 -3.14
CA SER A 41 12.36 -21.32 -4.39
C SER A 41 13.38 -21.37 -5.54
N GLY A 42 14.67 -21.57 -5.24
CA GLY A 42 15.76 -21.44 -6.21
C GLY A 42 16.08 -20.01 -6.65
N GLN A 43 15.45 -19.00 -6.04
CA GLN A 43 15.70 -17.58 -6.34
C GLN A 43 17.00 -17.09 -5.70
N THR A 44 17.65 -16.12 -6.35
CA THR A 44 18.80 -15.42 -5.78
C THR A 44 18.37 -14.46 -4.67
N LYS A 45 19.30 -14.10 -3.78
CA LYS A 45 19.02 -13.13 -2.72
C LYS A 45 18.54 -11.79 -3.29
N GLU A 46 19.14 -11.36 -4.39
CA GLU A 46 18.77 -10.13 -5.11
C GLU A 46 17.33 -10.19 -5.63
N GLU A 47 16.89 -11.32 -6.21
CA GLU A 47 15.50 -11.50 -6.69
C GLU A 47 14.48 -11.47 -5.55
N VAL A 48 14.83 -12.06 -4.40
CA VAL A 48 13.99 -12.07 -3.21
C VAL A 48 13.88 -10.66 -2.61
N ILE A 49 14.98 -9.89 -2.61
CA ILE A 49 15.00 -8.46 -2.20
C ILE A 49 14.16 -7.61 -3.17
N GLU A 50 14.30 -7.82 -4.48
CA GLU A 50 13.50 -7.10 -5.48
C GLU A 50 12.01 -7.35 -5.28
N THR A 51 11.63 -8.61 -5.06
CA THR A 51 10.24 -8.99 -4.75
C THR A 51 9.75 -8.29 -3.48
N ASN A 52 10.57 -8.20 -2.43
CA ASN A 52 10.23 -7.51 -1.19
C ASN A 52 9.90 -6.03 -1.43
N GLU A 53 10.76 -5.33 -2.18
CA GLU A 53 10.57 -3.91 -2.52
C GLU A 53 9.29 -3.70 -3.35
N ARG A 54 9.04 -4.56 -4.35
CA ARG A 54 7.82 -4.51 -5.17
C ARG A 54 6.56 -4.66 -4.34
N LEU A 55 6.52 -5.67 -3.45
CA LEU A 55 5.39 -5.89 -2.54
C LEU A 55 5.15 -4.67 -1.64
N ARG A 56 6.21 -4.08 -1.08
CA ARG A 56 6.08 -2.91 -0.19
C ARG A 56 5.55 -1.68 -0.89
N LEU A 57 6.09 -1.35 -2.07
CA LEU A 57 5.66 -0.19 -2.85
C LEU A 57 4.18 -0.30 -3.24
N VAL A 58 3.77 -1.48 -3.69
CA VAL A 58 2.39 -1.76 -4.09
C VAL A 58 1.45 -1.70 -2.89
N ARG A 59 1.88 -2.21 -1.73
CA ARG A 59 1.10 -2.14 -0.49
C ARG A 59 0.79 -0.71 -0.11
N ILE A 60 1.79 0.16 -0.01
CA ILE A 60 1.62 1.57 0.38
C ILE A 60 0.59 2.24 -0.53
N ARG A 61 0.74 2.07 -1.85
CA ARG A 61 -0.18 2.70 -2.80
C ARG A 61 -1.59 2.11 -2.76
N LEU A 62 -1.70 0.80 -2.53
CA LEU A 62 -3.00 0.15 -2.43
C LEU A 62 -3.73 0.59 -1.16
N GLU A 63 -3.02 0.77 -0.04
CA GLU A 63 -3.54 1.36 1.20
C GLU A 63 -4.09 2.77 0.94
N GLU A 64 -3.35 3.64 0.24
CA GLU A 64 -3.83 4.99 -0.11
C GLU A 64 -5.11 4.96 -0.97
N SER A 65 -5.17 4.04 -1.95
CA SER A 65 -6.33 3.87 -2.84
C SER A 65 -7.54 3.33 -2.06
N TYR A 66 -7.29 2.37 -1.18
CA TYR A 66 -8.28 1.80 -0.27
C TYR A 66 -8.85 2.84 0.67
N ASP A 67 -8.00 3.60 1.35
CA ASP A 67 -8.40 4.65 2.28
C ASP A 67 -9.22 5.74 1.59
N THR A 68 -8.86 6.07 0.35
CA THR A 68 -9.62 7.04 -0.45
C THR A 68 -11.02 6.53 -0.76
N ALA A 69 -11.18 5.27 -1.17
CA ALA A 69 -12.48 4.65 -1.38
C ALA A 69 -13.29 4.56 -0.07
N LYS A 70 -12.65 4.10 1.01
CA LYS A 70 -13.23 3.98 2.36
C LYS A 70 -13.78 5.33 2.84
N ARG A 71 -12.95 6.37 2.86
CA ARG A 71 -13.35 7.73 3.29
C ARG A 71 -14.51 8.28 2.48
N ALA A 72 -14.54 8.04 1.17
CA ALA A 72 -15.62 8.52 0.31
C ALA A 72 -16.95 7.83 0.63
N LEU A 73 -16.94 6.51 0.83
CA LEU A 73 -18.15 5.74 1.16
C LEU A 73 -18.66 6.06 2.57
N VAL A 74 -17.77 6.11 3.57
CA VAL A 74 -18.11 6.52 4.94
C VAL A 74 -18.63 7.96 4.97
N GLY A 75 -17.99 8.87 4.22
CA GLY A 75 -18.43 10.26 4.09
C GLY A 75 -19.81 10.39 3.43
N LEU A 76 -20.12 9.57 2.43
CA LEU A 76 -21.46 9.50 1.83
C LEU A 76 -22.52 9.10 2.87
N MET A 77 -22.23 8.11 3.72
CA MET A 77 -23.13 7.69 4.79
C MET A 77 -23.34 8.79 5.84
N GLY A 78 -22.27 9.48 6.25
CA GLY A 78 -22.36 10.65 7.14
C GLY A 78 -23.31 11.72 6.58
N LYS A 79 -23.06 12.17 5.34
CA LYS A 79 -23.90 13.15 4.64
C LYS A 79 -25.35 12.67 4.45
N TYR A 80 -25.55 11.37 4.20
CA TYR A 80 -26.90 10.81 4.08
C TYR A 80 -27.67 10.87 5.39
N ASN A 81 -27.04 10.54 6.51
CA ASN A 81 -27.66 10.64 7.83
C ASN A 81 -28.02 12.08 8.17
N GLU A 82 -27.12 13.04 7.94
CA GLU A 82 -27.39 14.46 8.10
C GLU A 82 -28.59 14.93 7.24
N SER A 83 -28.68 14.45 6.00
CA SER A 83 -29.77 14.80 5.08
C SER A 83 -31.17 14.44 5.59
N LYS A 84 -31.29 13.48 6.52
CA LYS A 84 -32.58 13.05 7.10
C LYS A 84 -33.24 14.16 7.92
N THR A 85 -32.48 15.14 8.40
CA THR A 85 -32.99 16.30 9.14
C THR A 85 -33.65 17.35 8.23
N VAL A 86 -33.37 17.31 6.92
CA VAL A 86 -33.87 18.29 5.95
C VAL A 86 -35.29 17.92 5.51
N ARG A 87 -36.26 18.76 5.90
CA ARG A 87 -37.68 18.58 5.55
C ARG A 87 -37.99 18.87 4.08
N ASN A 88 -37.29 19.81 3.46
CA ASN A 88 -37.52 20.18 2.06
C ASN A 88 -36.98 19.09 1.11
N VAL A 89 -37.89 18.44 0.39
CA VAL A 89 -37.56 17.32 -0.51
C VAL A 89 -36.67 17.73 -1.67
N PHE A 90 -36.84 18.94 -2.23
CA PHE A 90 -35.99 19.42 -3.34
C PHE A 90 -34.56 19.72 -2.88
N GLN A 91 -34.41 20.32 -1.70
CA GLN A 91 -33.12 20.55 -1.08
C GLN A 91 -32.43 19.21 -0.77
N ARG A 92 -33.16 18.28 -0.14
CA ARG A 92 -32.64 16.95 0.18
C ARG A 92 -32.25 16.18 -1.09
N TYR A 93 -33.07 16.21 -2.14
CA TYR A 93 -32.74 15.63 -3.45
C TYR A 93 -31.41 16.17 -4.00
N THR A 94 -31.18 17.48 -3.89
CA THR A 94 -29.92 18.10 -4.30
C THR A 94 -28.74 17.58 -3.49
N MET A 95 -28.90 17.41 -2.18
CA MET A 95 -27.88 16.80 -1.31
C MET A 95 -27.57 15.34 -1.71
N LEU A 96 -28.60 14.51 -1.94
CA LEU A 96 -28.42 13.10 -2.34
C LEU A 96 -27.65 13.01 -3.67
N LYS A 97 -27.98 13.88 -4.63
CA LYS A 97 -27.22 13.96 -5.89
C LYS A 97 -25.77 14.36 -5.66
N ALA A 98 -25.51 15.33 -4.79
CA ALA A 98 -24.17 15.83 -4.52
C ALA A 98 -23.29 14.76 -3.87
N MET A 99 -23.77 14.09 -2.81
CA MET A 99 -22.99 13.04 -2.13
C MET A 99 -22.70 11.84 -3.04
N ILE A 100 -23.64 11.43 -3.89
CA ILE A 100 -23.38 10.36 -4.87
C ILE A 100 -22.35 10.83 -5.90
N LYS A 101 -22.47 12.07 -6.40
CA LYS A 101 -21.51 12.65 -7.35
C LYS A 101 -20.08 12.69 -6.79
N ASP A 102 -19.92 13.02 -5.52
CA ASP A 102 -18.60 13.05 -4.86
C ASP A 102 -17.91 11.68 -4.93
N VAL A 103 -18.66 10.60 -4.68
CA VAL A 103 -18.16 9.22 -4.69
C VAL A 103 -17.88 8.73 -6.11
N ILE A 104 -18.84 8.86 -7.03
CA ILE A 104 -18.69 8.33 -8.40
C ILE A 104 -17.62 9.09 -9.20
N ARG A 105 -17.24 10.29 -8.75
CA ARG A 105 -16.12 11.04 -9.34
C ARG A 105 -14.81 10.25 -9.24
N LEU A 106 -14.62 9.45 -8.19
CA LEU A 106 -13.45 8.60 -8.03
C LEU A 106 -13.31 7.58 -9.18
N GLU A 107 -14.44 7.07 -9.69
CA GLU A 107 -14.48 6.14 -10.84
C GLU A 107 -14.37 6.85 -12.20
N THR A 108 -14.37 8.18 -12.22
CA THR A 108 -14.06 8.97 -13.44
C THR A 108 -12.62 9.48 -13.45
N GLN A 109 -11.97 9.51 -12.29
CA GLN A 109 -10.58 9.86 -12.12
C GLN A 109 -9.75 8.57 -12.08
N TYR A 110 -9.48 7.99 -13.26
CA TYR A 110 -8.79 6.69 -13.43
C TYR A 110 -7.47 6.53 -12.66
N TRP A 111 -6.85 7.65 -12.24
CA TRP A 111 -5.63 7.68 -11.44
C TRP A 111 -5.87 7.40 -9.95
N THR A 112 -7.06 7.74 -9.45
CA THR A 112 -7.42 7.69 -8.03
C THR A 112 -7.80 6.28 -7.58
N LEU A 113 -8.35 5.45 -8.48
CA LEU A 113 -8.70 4.06 -8.21
C LEU A 113 -8.17 3.16 -9.34
N VAL A 114 -7.12 2.39 -9.06
CA VAL A 114 -6.55 1.42 -10.00
C VAL A 114 -7.51 0.26 -10.21
N ASP A 115 -7.81 -0.09 -11.46
CA ASP A 115 -8.57 -1.31 -11.74
C ASP A 115 -7.66 -2.54 -11.68
N ILE A 116 -8.01 -3.48 -10.79
CA ILE A 116 -7.30 -4.73 -10.61
C ILE A 116 -8.27 -5.86 -10.97
N PRO A 117 -7.97 -6.66 -12.01
CA PRO A 117 -8.80 -7.79 -12.41
C PRO A 117 -9.02 -8.76 -11.26
N LYS A 118 -10.15 -9.48 -11.27
CA LYS A 118 -10.39 -10.55 -10.29
C LYS A 118 -9.38 -11.68 -10.49
N GLN A 119 -9.00 -12.33 -9.39
CA GLN A 119 -8.22 -13.57 -9.41
C GLN A 119 -8.93 -14.64 -10.22
N GLU A 120 -8.20 -15.30 -11.11
CA GLU A 120 -8.73 -16.42 -11.89
C GLU A 120 -8.80 -17.70 -11.04
N LYS A 121 -9.75 -18.60 -11.32
CA LYS A 121 -9.97 -19.79 -10.49
C LYS A 121 -8.75 -20.70 -10.34
N GLN A 122 -7.87 -20.72 -11.35
CA GLN A 122 -6.66 -21.54 -11.36
C GLN A 122 -5.41 -20.76 -10.91
N GLU A 123 -5.54 -19.45 -10.70
CA GLU A 123 -4.42 -18.59 -10.33
C GLU A 123 -4.11 -18.71 -8.84
N THR A 124 -2.85 -18.97 -8.50
CA THR A 124 -2.41 -19.01 -7.11
C THR A 124 -2.41 -17.61 -6.49
N VAL A 125 -2.54 -17.52 -5.16
CA VAL A 125 -2.53 -16.23 -4.46
C VAL A 125 -1.25 -15.42 -4.74
N PRO A 126 -0.03 -16.00 -4.69
CA PRO A 126 1.18 -15.25 -5.02
C PRO A 126 1.20 -14.75 -6.47
N ALA A 127 0.77 -15.56 -7.43
CA ALA A 127 0.71 -15.16 -8.84
C ALA A 127 -0.26 -13.97 -9.04
N PHE A 128 -1.43 -14.04 -8.39
CA PHE A 128 -2.40 -12.95 -8.42
C PHE A 128 -1.86 -11.65 -7.83
N VAL A 129 -1.19 -11.71 -6.68
CA VAL A 129 -0.60 -10.54 -6.02
C VAL A 129 0.50 -9.92 -6.90
N LEU A 130 1.38 -10.73 -7.49
CA LEU A 130 2.43 -10.23 -8.40
C LEU A 130 1.85 -9.63 -9.70
N LYS A 131 0.74 -10.16 -10.20
CA LYS A 131 -0.01 -9.56 -11.31
C LYS A 131 -0.57 -8.19 -10.91
N ALA A 132 -1.16 -8.07 -9.72
CA ALA A 132 -1.62 -6.80 -9.17
C ALA A 132 -0.47 -5.79 -9.02
N CYS A 133 0.70 -6.22 -8.52
CA CYS A 133 1.91 -5.40 -8.45
C CYS A 133 2.27 -4.83 -9.82
N THR A 134 2.31 -5.68 -10.85
CA THR A 134 2.65 -5.28 -12.22
C THR A 134 1.66 -4.26 -12.79
N ILE A 135 0.36 -4.41 -12.51
CA ILE A 135 -0.69 -3.47 -12.95
C ILE A 135 -0.54 -2.13 -12.24
N MET A 136 -0.28 -2.16 -10.93
CA MET A 136 -0.06 -0.95 -10.15
C MET A 136 1.19 -0.22 -10.66
N GLU A 137 2.34 -0.88 -10.78
CA GLU A 137 3.57 -0.27 -11.33
C GLU A 137 3.35 0.44 -12.68
N LYS A 138 2.58 -0.16 -13.59
CA LYS A 138 2.26 0.44 -14.90
C LYS A 138 1.35 1.66 -14.81
N SER A 139 0.39 1.67 -13.88
CA SER A 139 -0.54 2.79 -13.69
C SER A 139 0.09 4.00 -12.98
N GLN A 140 1.30 3.86 -12.43
CA GLN A 140 2.00 4.92 -11.69
C GLN A 140 2.41 6.12 -12.55
N LYS A 141 2.61 5.93 -13.87
CA LYS A 141 3.18 6.97 -14.75
C LYS A 141 2.27 8.18 -15.02
N SER A 142 1.00 8.15 -14.62
CA SER A 142 0.00 9.06 -15.20
C SER A 142 -0.73 9.96 -14.21
N GLY A 143 -0.38 9.97 -12.92
CA GLY A 143 -1.12 10.78 -11.95
C GLY A 143 -0.42 11.10 -10.62
N ASP A 144 0.86 10.78 -10.46
CA ASP A 144 1.58 11.19 -9.25
C ASP A 144 1.75 12.72 -9.30
N GLY A 145 1.09 13.44 -8.40
CA GLY A 145 1.31 14.87 -8.23
C GLY A 145 2.78 15.13 -7.96
N VAL A 146 3.27 16.33 -8.29
CA VAL A 146 4.69 16.69 -8.10
C VAL A 146 5.06 16.51 -6.62
N LYS A 147 5.73 15.39 -6.29
CA LYS A 147 6.33 15.20 -4.97
C LYS A 147 7.35 16.31 -4.77
N THR A 148 7.34 16.93 -3.60
CA THR A 148 8.37 17.92 -3.26
C THR A 148 9.74 17.23 -3.25
N ALA A 149 10.79 17.97 -3.63
CA ALA A 149 12.16 17.43 -3.62
C ALA A 149 12.53 16.82 -2.25
N GLN A 150 12.02 17.42 -1.16
CA GLN A 150 12.17 16.91 0.19
C GLN A 150 11.53 15.52 0.38
N LYS A 151 10.29 15.31 -0.09
CA LYS A 151 9.61 14.01 0.04
C LYS A 151 10.29 12.93 -0.80
N ILE A 152 10.86 13.30 -1.95
CA ILE A 152 11.64 12.37 -2.78
C ILE A 152 12.91 11.93 -2.03
N ALA A 153 13.64 12.87 -1.43
CA ALA A 153 14.84 12.56 -0.66
C ALA A 153 14.54 11.68 0.57
N GLU A 154 13.45 11.97 1.30
CA GLU A 154 13.01 11.15 2.43
C GLU A 154 12.60 9.73 1.99
N ASP A 155 11.88 9.59 0.87
CA ASP A 155 11.48 8.29 0.31
C ASP A 155 12.73 7.47 -0.11
N GLU A 156 13.75 8.15 -0.66
CA GLU A 156 15.00 7.53 -1.09
C GLU A 156 15.90 7.11 0.09
N GLU A 157 15.98 7.91 1.15
CA GLU A 157 16.69 7.57 2.39
C GLU A 157 16.05 6.34 3.06
N LYS A 158 14.73 6.34 3.23
CA LYS A 158 13.99 5.19 3.76
C LYS A 158 14.17 3.93 2.91
N ARG A 159 14.30 4.10 1.59
CA ARG A 159 14.59 2.98 0.68
C ARG A 159 16.00 2.45 0.91
N LYS A 160 16.99 3.33 1.03
CA LYS A 160 18.39 2.94 1.28
C LYS A 160 18.55 2.18 2.61
N GLU A 161 18.01 2.71 3.70
CA GLU A 161 18.04 2.06 5.02
C GLU A 161 17.42 0.66 4.97
N ARG A 162 16.33 0.51 4.21
CA ARG A 162 15.64 -0.77 4.05
C ARG A 162 16.46 -1.77 3.26
N LEU A 163 17.09 -1.34 2.16
CA LEU A 163 17.97 -2.19 1.36
C LEU A 163 19.18 -2.65 2.17
N GLU A 164 19.76 -1.76 2.99
CA GLU A 164 20.86 -2.10 3.90
C GLU A 164 20.42 -3.18 4.90
N ARG A 165 19.28 -3.00 5.57
CA ARG A 165 18.69 -4.02 6.47
C ARG A 165 18.47 -5.35 5.76
N LEU A 166 17.89 -5.34 4.56
CA LEU A 166 17.62 -6.56 3.80
C LEU A 166 18.91 -7.26 3.35
N SER A 167 19.97 -6.51 3.05
CA SER A 167 21.26 -7.08 2.68
C SER A 167 21.93 -7.86 3.81
N ASP A 168 21.69 -7.45 5.06
CA ASP A 168 22.19 -8.11 6.27
C ASP A 168 21.34 -9.32 6.72
N MET A 169 20.12 -9.47 6.18
CA MET A 169 19.26 -10.62 6.46
C MET A 169 19.65 -11.85 5.65
N ILE A 170 19.31 -13.04 6.15
CA ILE A 170 19.47 -14.29 5.39
C ILE A 170 18.29 -14.44 4.43
N THR A 171 18.51 -15.01 3.25
CA THR A 171 17.50 -15.06 2.18
C THR A 171 16.17 -15.68 2.63
N ALA A 172 16.22 -16.77 3.40
CA ALA A 172 15.02 -17.42 3.95
C ALA A 172 14.16 -16.49 4.85
N GLN A 173 14.77 -15.54 5.55
CA GLN A 173 14.02 -14.56 6.35
C GLN A 173 13.29 -13.55 5.46
N ILE A 174 13.91 -13.15 4.35
CA ILE A 174 13.31 -12.24 3.38
C ILE A 174 12.17 -12.95 2.64
N GLU A 175 12.33 -14.24 2.31
CA GLU A 175 11.24 -15.05 1.73
C GLU A 175 10.05 -15.18 2.69
N ALA A 176 10.30 -15.35 3.98
CA ALA A 176 9.25 -15.35 5.00
C ALA A 176 8.53 -13.99 5.08
N GLU A 177 9.27 -12.87 5.06
CA GLU A 177 8.68 -11.53 4.95
C GLU A 177 7.83 -11.38 3.67
N ASN A 178 8.33 -11.84 2.52
CA ASN A 178 7.62 -11.77 1.24
C ASN A 178 6.33 -12.59 1.27
N THR A 179 6.36 -13.77 1.86
CA THR A 179 5.19 -14.63 2.03
C THR A 179 4.13 -13.95 2.90
N GLN A 180 4.54 -13.37 4.02
CA GLN A 180 3.64 -12.64 4.90
C GLN A 180 3.03 -11.42 4.17
N MET A 181 3.86 -10.60 3.53
CA MET A 181 3.39 -9.44 2.77
C MET A 181 2.47 -9.82 1.62
N THR A 182 2.72 -10.94 0.94
CA THR A 182 1.84 -11.47 -0.11
C THR A 182 0.45 -11.77 0.44
N ASN A 183 0.37 -12.42 1.61
CA ASN A 183 -0.91 -12.71 2.26
C ASN A 183 -1.63 -11.43 2.71
N ASP A 184 -0.90 -10.47 3.26
CA ASP A 184 -1.47 -9.20 3.72
C ASP A 184 -2.00 -8.36 2.54
N LEU A 185 -1.21 -8.27 1.46
CA LEU A 185 -1.63 -7.66 0.21
C LEU A 185 -2.85 -8.33 -0.39
N TYR A 186 -2.91 -9.66 -0.38
CA TYR A 186 -4.08 -10.38 -0.89
C TYR A 186 -5.37 -9.99 -0.14
N ARG A 187 -5.32 -9.90 1.19
CA ARG A 187 -6.46 -9.45 2.00
C ARG A 187 -6.83 -8.00 1.68
N LEU A 188 -5.84 -7.11 1.56
CA LEU A 188 -6.07 -5.72 1.21
C LEU A 188 -6.68 -5.56 -0.20
N LEU A 189 -6.20 -6.34 -1.17
CA LEU A 189 -6.74 -6.37 -2.54
C LEU A 189 -8.21 -6.79 -2.55
N LYS A 190 -8.60 -7.78 -1.73
CA LYS A 190 -10.00 -8.18 -1.59
C LYS A 190 -10.88 -7.03 -1.08
N LYS A 191 -10.47 -6.40 0.02
CA LYS A 191 -11.19 -5.25 0.62
C LYS A 191 -11.31 -4.09 -0.37
N TYR A 192 -10.19 -3.72 -0.98
CA TYR A 192 -10.15 -2.68 -2.00
C TYR A 192 -11.06 -2.98 -3.18
N SER A 193 -11.01 -4.21 -3.71
CA SER A 193 -11.87 -4.61 -4.83
C SER A 193 -13.35 -4.55 -4.47
N GLY A 194 -13.73 -4.90 -3.24
CA GLY A 194 -15.11 -4.78 -2.74
C GLY A 194 -15.59 -3.33 -2.79
N LEU A 195 -14.84 -2.41 -2.17
CA LEU A 195 -15.18 -0.98 -2.18
C LEU A 195 -15.20 -0.40 -3.61
N ARG A 196 -14.24 -0.78 -4.46
CA ARG A 196 -14.20 -0.34 -5.87
C ARG A 196 -15.43 -0.81 -6.65
N ASN A 197 -15.87 -2.05 -6.45
CA ASN A 197 -17.07 -2.58 -7.10
C ASN A 197 -18.32 -1.79 -6.68
N ILE A 198 -18.47 -1.49 -5.39
CA ILE A 198 -19.57 -0.63 -4.88
C ILE A 198 -19.59 0.72 -5.60
N ILE A 199 -18.44 1.39 -5.71
CA ILE A 199 -18.34 2.71 -6.36
C ILE A 199 -18.70 2.60 -7.85
N ARG A 200 -18.25 1.55 -8.53
CA ARG A 200 -18.53 1.30 -9.95
C ARG A 200 -20.03 1.05 -10.20
N GLU A 201 -20.66 0.22 -9.36
CA GLU A 201 -22.09 -0.06 -9.43
C GLU A 201 -22.91 1.21 -9.13
N LEU A 202 -22.55 1.96 -8.09
CA LEU A 202 -23.16 3.25 -7.79
C LEU A 202 -23.10 4.21 -8.98
N LYS A 203 -21.96 4.29 -9.69
CA LYS A 203 -21.82 5.11 -10.91
C LYS A 203 -22.78 4.64 -12.00
N SER A 204 -22.81 3.34 -12.29
CA SER A 204 -23.69 2.75 -13.29
C SER A 204 -25.16 3.09 -13.00
N GLU A 205 -25.62 2.76 -11.79
CA GLU A 205 -27.01 2.99 -11.38
C GLU A 205 -27.36 4.48 -11.28
N TYR A 206 -26.44 5.32 -10.82
CA TYR A 206 -26.65 6.76 -10.81
C TYR A 206 -26.84 7.33 -12.22
N VAL A 207 -26.05 6.86 -13.20
CA VAL A 207 -26.19 7.25 -14.60
C VAL A 207 -27.53 6.78 -15.15
N ASN A 208 -27.90 5.52 -14.91
CA ASN A 208 -29.19 4.95 -15.31
C ASN A 208 -30.38 5.72 -14.70
N SER A 209 -30.24 6.20 -13.46
CA SER A 209 -31.30 6.97 -12.79
C SER A 209 -31.63 8.30 -13.50
N LYS A 210 -30.75 8.82 -14.37
CA LYS A 210 -30.93 10.14 -15.01
C LYS A 210 -32.13 10.21 -15.96
N VAL A 211 -32.62 9.07 -16.44
CA VAL A 211 -33.80 9.01 -17.32
C VAL A 211 -35.10 9.36 -16.58
N TYR A 212 -35.11 9.24 -15.25
CA TYR A 212 -36.29 9.45 -14.44
C TYR A 212 -36.45 10.92 -14.00
N PRO A 213 -37.70 11.43 -13.93
CA PRO A 213 -37.99 12.75 -13.39
C PRO A 213 -37.70 12.82 -11.87
N ILE A 214 -37.70 14.03 -11.31
CA ILE A 214 -37.22 14.30 -9.94
C ILE A 214 -37.86 13.40 -8.88
N PHE A 215 -39.19 13.21 -8.91
CA PHE A 215 -39.89 12.48 -7.83
C PHE A 215 -39.55 10.98 -7.80
N PRO A 216 -39.69 10.19 -8.89
CA PRO A 216 -39.22 8.80 -8.90
C PRO A 216 -37.72 8.70 -8.64
N ARG A 217 -36.95 9.61 -9.23
CA ARG A 217 -35.49 9.61 -9.10
C ARG A 217 -35.04 9.84 -7.67
N TYR A 218 -35.73 10.68 -6.89
CA TYR A 218 -35.43 10.89 -5.48
C TYR A 218 -35.47 9.60 -4.68
N THR A 219 -36.48 8.75 -4.90
CA THR A 219 -36.57 7.43 -4.27
C THR A 219 -35.40 6.54 -4.69
N ILE A 220 -35.11 6.46 -6.00
CA ILE A 220 -33.96 5.70 -6.52
C ILE A 220 -32.66 6.15 -5.84
N LEU A 221 -32.37 7.45 -5.77
CA LEU A 221 -31.12 7.95 -5.17
C LEU A 221 -31.01 7.59 -3.68
N LYS A 222 -32.12 7.60 -2.94
CA LYS A 222 -32.11 7.14 -1.54
C LYS A 222 -31.79 5.66 -1.44
N ASP A 223 -32.38 4.85 -2.30
CA ASP A 223 -32.23 3.41 -2.24
C ASP A 223 -30.83 3.00 -2.67
N LEU A 224 -30.23 3.63 -3.69
CA LEU A 224 -28.81 3.45 -4.03
C LEU A 224 -27.88 3.69 -2.83
N ILE A 225 -28.14 4.72 -2.04
CA ILE A 225 -27.35 5.01 -0.84
C ILE A 225 -27.57 3.94 0.24
N LYS A 226 -28.81 3.51 0.45
CA LYS A 226 -29.10 2.43 1.41
C LYS A 226 -28.50 1.10 0.97
N ASP A 227 -28.49 0.78 -0.32
CA ASP A 227 -27.95 -0.48 -0.82
C ASP A 227 -26.46 -0.58 -0.50
N ILE A 228 -25.72 0.54 -0.59
CA ILE A 228 -24.34 0.62 -0.09
C ILE A 228 -24.27 0.30 1.40
N MET A 229 -25.17 0.88 2.21
CA MET A 229 -25.18 0.67 3.67
C MET A 229 -25.45 -0.77 4.08
N HIS A 230 -26.10 -1.57 3.23
CA HIS A 230 -26.34 -2.99 3.51
C HIS A 230 -25.35 -3.90 2.76
N ASN A 231 -24.42 -3.33 1.99
CA ASN A 231 -23.44 -4.11 1.26
C ASN A 231 -22.42 -4.72 2.24
N PRO A 232 -22.15 -6.04 2.18
CA PRO A 232 -21.23 -6.70 3.10
C PRO A 232 -19.81 -6.11 3.06
N ASP A 233 -19.31 -5.75 1.87
CA ASP A 233 -17.96 -5.19 1.72
C ASP A 233 -17.87 -3.80 2.37
N TYR A 234 -18.96 -3.02 2.38
CA TYR A 234 -19.02 -1.75 3.10
C TYR A 234 -19.12 -1.95 4.62
N MET A 235 -19.95 -2.90 5.07
CA MET A 235 -20.17 -3.19 6.48
C MET A 235 -18.91 -3.70 7.18
N GLU A 236 -18.12 -4.55 6.52
CA GLU A 236 -16.82 -5.01 7.04
C GLU A 236 -15.91 -3.81 7.37
N VAL A 237 -15.87 -2.82 6.48
CA VAL A 237 -15.00 -1.65 6.59
C VAL A 237 -15.49 -0.63 7.63
N CYS A 238 -16.79 -0.52 7.85
CA CYS A 238 -17.35 0.37 8.87
C CYS A 238 -17.00 -0.04 10.31
N HIS A 239 -16.66 -1.32 10.51
CA HIS A 239 -16.30 -1.87 11.80
C HIS A 239 -14.78 -1.94 12.03
N GLU A 240 -13.98 -1.54 11.04
CA GLU A 240 -12.53 -1.39 11.23
C GLU A 240 -12.27 -0.20 12.16
N VAL A 241 -11.84 -0.51 13.39
CA VAL A 241 -11.33 0.50 14.31
C VAL A 241 -10.01 1.01 13.74
N ASP A 242 -9.90 2.30 13.47
CA ASP A 242 -8.62 2.89 13.09
C ASP A 242 -7.64 2.64 14.25
N PRO A 243 -6.48 1.99 14.00
CA PRO A 243 -5.49 1.79 15.05
C PRO A 243 -5.02 3.16 15.55
N VAL A 244 -5.14 3.36 16.86
CA VAL A 244 -4.64 4.54 17.60
C VAL A 244 -3.11 4.59 17.56
#